data_AF-I7IHQ2-F1
#
_entry.id   AF-I7IHQ2-F1
#
_cell.length_a   1.000
_cell.length_b   1.000
_cell.length_c   1.000
_cell.angle_alpha   90.00
_cell.angle_beta   90.00
_cell.angle_gamma   90.00
#
_symmetry.space_group_name_H-M   'P 1'
#
loop_
_entity.id
_entity.type
_entity.pdbx_description
1 polymer ?
#
loop_
_entity_poly.entity_id
_entity_poly.type
_entity_poly.pdbx_seq_one_letter_code
_entity_poly.pdbx_strand_id
1 'polypeptide(L)'
;MANSIKKFTVQCDFKGQTSPFTIYIGNPKSDTHPIHHQDSWLVRERGGNIPSKVKESLQKLHKLSKENGISFSELCAYAITVINNSGKTSNSKK
;
A
#
# COMPACT_ATOMS: atom_id res chain seq x y z
N MET A 1 20.07 -7.91 -7.57
CA MET A 1 19.13 -6.84 -7.18
C MET A 1 17.91 -7.51 -6.56
N ALA A 2 17.70 -7.35 -5.24
CA ALA A 2 16.70 -8.16 -4.52
C ALA A 2 15.28 -7.66 -4.77
N ASN A 3 14.52 -8.37 -5.62
CA ASN A 3 13.09 -8.22 -5.83
C ASN A 3 12.32 -8.59 -4.54
N SER A 4 12.31 -7.70 -3.55
CA SER A 4 11.63 -7.95 -2.28
C SER A 4 10.15 -7.60 -2.41
N ILE A 5 9.30 -8.61 -2.65
CA ILE A 5 7.84 -8.45 -2.56
C ILE A 5 7.48 -8.24 -1.09
N LYS A 6 6.81 -7.13 -0.76
CA LYS A 6 6.31 -6.84 0.59
C LYS A 6 4.81 -7.09 0.65
N LYS A 7 4.33 -7.56 1.79
CA LYS A 7 2.91 -7.82 2.03
C LYS A 7 2.39 -6.76 2.97
N PHE A 8 1.27 -6.14 2.63
CA PHE A 8 0.63 -5.13 3.47
C PHE A 8 -0.85 -5.44 3.62
N THR A 9 -1.36 -5.31 4.83
CA THR A 9 -2.79 -5.50 5.10
C THR A 9 -3.46 -4.13 5.10
N VAL A 10 -4.41 -3.94 4.18
CA VAL A 10 -5.19 -2.72 4.05
C VAL A 10 -6.65 -3.02 4.34
N GLN A 11 -7.36 -2.06 4.93
CA GLN A 11 -8.81 -2.16 5.12
C GLN A 11 -9.46 -1.88 3.75
N CYS A 12 -10.01 -2.91 3.12
CA CYS A 12 -10.72 -2.80 1.86
C CYS A 12 -12.22 -2.69 2.09
N ASP A 13 -12.92 -1.96 1.21
CA ASP A 13 -14.37 -1.90 1.22
C ASP A 13 -14.93 -3.10 0.47
N PHE A 14 -15.89 -3.80 1.06
CA PHE A 14 -16.65 -4.88 0.45
C PHE A 14 -18.13 -4.55 0.62
N LYS A 15 -18.70 -3.81 -0.35
CA LYS A 15 -20.12 -3.41 -0.35
C LYS A 15 -20.53 -2.67 0.93
N GLY A 16 -19.69 -1.76 1.41
CA GLY A 16 -19.92 -0.98 2.63
C GLY A 16 -19.41 -1.63 3.92
N GLN A 17 -18.89 -2.86 3.87
CA GLN A 17 -18.21 -3.50 5.00
C GLN A 17 -16.69 -3.43 4.81
N THR A 18 -15.99 -2.86 5.78
CA THR A 18 -14.52 -2.84 5.76
C THR A 18 -13.94 -4.16 6.28
N SER A 19 -13.05 -4.76 5.51
CA SER A 19 -12.39 -6.03 5.89
C SER A 19 -10.91 -5.99 5.53
N PRO A 20 -10.02 -6.56 6.36
CA PRO A 20 -8.59 -6.61 6.07
C PRO A 20 -8.29 -7.46 4.84
N PHE A 21 -7.58 -6.87 3.88
CA PHE A 21 -7.10 -7.53 2.68
C PHE A 21 -5.58 -7.38 2.55
N THR A 22 -4.87 -8.48 2.36
CA THR A 22 -3.42 -8.47 2.16
C THR A 22 -3.09 -8.23 0.70
N ILE A 23 -2.54 -7.05 0.40
CA ILE A 23 -1.96 -6.69 -0.89
C ILE A 23 -0.47 -6.99 -0.91
N TYR A 24 0.04 -7.32 -2.09
CA TYR A 24 1.44 -7.65 -2.34
C TYR A 24 2.07 -6.53 -3.18
N ILE A 25 3.04 -5.83 -2.62
CA ILE A 25 3.76 -4.76 -3.30
C ILE A 25 5.11 -5.29 -3.77
N GLY A 26 5.22 -5.47 -5.08
CA GLY A 26 6.47 -5.81 -5.76
C GLY A 26 7.09 -4.60 -6.45
N ASN A 27 8.00 -4.87 -7.39
CA ASN A 27 8.51 -3.86 -8.30
C ASN A 27 7.60 -3.80 -9.54
N PRO A 28 6.69 -2.81 -9.65
CA PRO A 28 5.83 -2.69 -10.81
C PRO A 28 6.67 -2.40 -12.06
N LYS A 29 6.23 -2.90 -13.22
CA LYS A 29 6.75 -2.38 -14.51
C LYS A 29 6.37 -0.91 -14.61
N SER A 30 7.27 -0.09 -15.14
CA SER A 30 7.13 1.37 -15.19
C SER A 30 5.81 1.87 -15.81
N ASP A 31 5.19 1.04 -16.65
CA ASP A 31 4.04 1.37 -17.49
C ASP A 31 2.68 1.23 -16.79
N THR A 32 2.59 0.58 -15.63
CA THR A 32 1.30 0.23 -15.02
C THR A 32 1.23 0.58 -13.54
N HIS A 33 0.02 0.92 -13.05
CA HIS A 33 -0.19 1.22 -11.64
C HIS A 33 0.13 -0.02 -10.77
N PRO A 34 0.90 0.12 -9.67
CA PRO A 34 1.50 -1.02 -8.95
C PRO A 34 0.53 -2.08 -8.42
N ILE A 35 -0.71 -1.68 -8.16
CA ILE A 35 -1.76 -2.55 -7.61
C ILE A 35 -2.92 -2.78 -8.59
N HIS A 36 -2.81 -2.38 -9.85
CA HIS A 36 -3.92 -2.43 -10.81
C HIS A 36 -4.51 -3.84 -10.95
N HIS A 37 -3.65 -4.84 -11.12
CA HIS A 37 -4.07 -6.24 -11.26
C HIS A 37 -4.72 -6.79 -9.99
N GLN A 38 -4.22 -6.38 -8.81
CA GLN A 38 -4.76 -6.83 -7.53
C GLN A 38 -6.11 -6.18 -7.22
N ASP A 39 -6.27 -4.90 -7.55
CA ASP A 39 -7.55 -4.20 -7.44
C ASP A 39 -8.59 -4.82 -8.37
N SER A 40 -8.24 -5.05 -9.65
CA SER A 40 -9.14 -5.71 -10.60
C SER A 40 -9.54 -7.11 -10.16
N TRP A 41 -8.59 -7.89 -9.61
CA TRP A 41 -8.87 -9.21 -9.03
C TRP A 41 -9.78 -9.12 -7.80
N LEU A 42 -9.55 -8.15 -6.89
CA LEU A 42 -10.37 -7.97 -5.69
C LEU A 42 -11.82 -7.64 -6.03
N VAL A 43 -12.02 -6.78 -7.04
CA VAL A 43 -13.35 -6.42 -7.55
C VAL A 43 -14.02 -7.64 -8.15
N ARG A 44 -13.30 -8.40 -8.99
CA ARG A 44 -13.87 -9.53 -9.73
C ARG A 44 -14.18 -10.74 -8.85
N GLU A 45 -13.27 -11.15 -7.98
CA GLU A 45 -13.38 -12.38 -7.19
C GLU A 45 -14.08 -12.16 -5.85
N ARG A 46 -13.80 -11.04 -5.17
CA ARG A 46 -14.31 -10.78 -3.82
C ARG A 46 -15.39 -9.71 -3.77
N GLY A 47 -15.68 -9.03 -4.89
CA GLY A 47 -16.62 -7.90 -4.91
C GLY A 47 -16.18 -6.75 -4.01
N GLY A 48 -14.87 -6.60 -3.79
CA GLY A 48 -14.28 -5.58 -2.93
C GLY A 48 -13.45 -4.58 -3.69
N ASN A 49 -13.34 -3.37 -3.15
CA ASN A 49 -12.57 -2.28 -3.70
C ASN A 49 -11.52 -1.81 -2.69
N ILE A 50 -10.31 -1.54 -3.18
CA ILE A 50 -9.33 -0.81 -2.38
C ILE A 50 -9.81 0.66 -2.27
N PRO A 51 -9.85 1.27 -1.08
CA PRO A 51 -10.29 2.64 -0.91
C PRO A 51 -9.44 3.60 -1.74
N SER A 52 -10.07 4.61 -2.34
CA SER A 52 -9.41 5.59 -3.20
C SER A 52 -8.23 6.26 -2.48
N LYS A 53 -8.39 6.58 -1.19
CA LYS A 53 -7.32 7.15 -0.36
C LYS A 53 -6.06 6.27 -0.33
N VAL A 54 -6.22 4.96 -0.23
CA VAL A 54 -5.09 4.01 -0.25
C VAL A 54 -4.45 3.97 -1.64
N LYS A 55 -5.26 3.94 -2.70
CA LYS A 55 -4.77 3.98 -4.09
C LYS A 55 -3.94 5.25 -4.35
N GLU A 56 -4.46 6.42 -3.97
CA GLU A 56 -3.78 7.70 -4.13
C GLU A 56 -2.48 7.78 -3.34
N SER A 57 -2.46 7.29 -2.09
CA SER A 57 -1.24 7.19 -1.29
C SER A 57 -0.19 6.32 -1.98
N LEU A 58 -0.58 5.14 -2.48
CA LEU A 58 0.32 4.24 -3.20
C LEU A 58 0.83 4.87 -4.50
N GLN A 59 -0.02 5.60 -5.23
CA GLN A 59 0.38 6.32 -6.44
C GLN A 59 1.43 7.40 -6.14
N LYS A 60 1.23 8.18 -5.07
CA LYS A 60 2.20 9.20 -4.62
C LYS A 60 3.54 8.56 -4.24
N LEU A 61 3.51 7.47 -3.48
CA LEU A 61 4.73 6.72 -3.11
C LEU A 61 5.43 6.16 -4.35
N HIS A 62 4.68 5.67 -5.35
CA HIS A 62 5.24 5.15 -6.59
C HIS A 62 5.90 6.25 -7.44
N LYS A 63 5.30 7.44 -7.46
CA LYS A 63 5.92 8.61 -8.12
C LYS A 63 7.20 9.00 -7.41
N LEU A 64 7.17 9.12 -6.08
CA LEU A 64 8.33 9.49 -5.28
C LEU A 64 9.47 8.46 -5.41
N SER A 65 9.14 7.17 -5.46
CA SER A 65 10.13 6.11 -5.64
C SER A 65 10.82 6.23 -7.00
N LYS A 66 10.07 6.56 -8.07
CA LYS A 66 10.64 6.81 -9.40
C LYS A 66 11.50 8.07 -9.42
N GLU A 67 11.02 9.18 -8.84
CA GLU A 67 11.74 10.46 -8.81
C GLU A 67 13.07 10.38 -8.06
N ASN A 68 13.14 9.59 -6.99
CA ASN A 68 14.34 9.45 -6.16
C ASN A 68 15.18 8.22 -6.52
N GLY A 69 14.75 7.39 -7.47
CA GLY A 69 15.43 6.12 -7.80
C GLY A 69 15.42 5.09 -6.65
N ILE A 70 14.43 5.15 -5.75
CA ILE A 70 14.30 4.27 -4.59
C ILE A 70 13.34 3.12 -4.92
N SER A 71 13.56 1.95 -4.31
CA SER A 71 12.64 0.83 -4.40
C SER A 71 11.25 1.18 -3.83
N PHE A 72 10.21 1.13 -4.66
CA PHE A 72 8.81 1.38 -4.24
C PHE A 72 8.40 0.52 -3.03
N SER A 73 8.81 -0.75 -3.05
CA SER A 73 8.57 -1.72 -1.98
C SER A 73 9.18 -1.31 -0.64
N GLU A 74 10.40 -0.76 -0.64
CA GLU A 74 11.05 -0.26 0.58
C GLU A 74 10.40 1.02 1.08
N LEU A 75 10.06 1.93 0.17
CA LEU A 75 9.40 3.18 0.52
C LEU A 75 8.03 2.93 1.19
N CYS A 76 7.25 1.96 0.69
CA CYS A 76 6.01 1.54 1.34
C CYS A 76 6.25 0.93 2.72
N ALA A 77 7.26 0.05 2.86
CA ALA A 77 7.60 -0.55 4.15
C ALA A 77 8.03 0.51 5.18
N TYR A 78 8.80 1.50 4.73
CA TYR A 78 9.19 2.65 5.55
C TYR A 78 7.97 3.47 5.98
N ALA A 79 7.09 3.84 5.04
CA ALA A 79 5.88 4.61 5.36
C ALA A 79 5.01 3.93 6.42
N ILE A 80 4.85 2.60 6.34
CA ILE A 80 4.09 1.81 7.33
C ILE A 80 4.83 1.75 8.67
N THR A 81 6.15 1.59 8.65
CA THR A 81 6.97 1.64 9.87
C THR A 81 6.84 3.00 10.55
N VAL A 82 6.84 4.10 9.80
CA VAL A 82 6.62 5.45 10.31
C VAL A 82 5.23 5.60 10.90
N ILE A 83 4.18 5.08 10.26
CA ILE A 83 2.80 5.11 10.79
C ILE A 83 2.70 4.31 12.10
N ASN A 84 3.30 3.11 12.13
CA ASN A 84 3.28 2.25 13.32
C ASN A 84 4.08 2.87 14.48
N ASN A 85 5.16 3.59 14.19
CA ASN A 85 5.97 4.27 15.20
C ASN A 85 5.39 5.62 15.62
N SER A 86 4.73 6.37 14.72
CA SER A 86 4.10 7.66 15.05
C SER A 86 2.87 7.50 15.95
N GLY A 87 2.24 6.32 15.94
CA GLY A 87 1.25 5.88 16.92
C GLY A 87 1.77 5.73 18.36
N LYS A 88 3.08 5.86 18.62
CA LYS A 88 3.67 5.90 19.98
C LYS A 88 3.99 7.30 20.50
N THR A 89 3.35 8.33 19.92
CA THR A 89 3.49 9.72 20.39
C THR A 89 2.18 10.22 21.01
N SER A 90 1.55 9.40 21.83
CA SER A 90 0.63 9.87 22.87
C SER A 90 0.89 9.09 24.16
N ASN A 91 1.58 9.78 25.07
CA ASN A 91 1.57 9.64 26.52
C ASN A 91 2.94 9.37 27.15
N SER A 92 3.69 10.45 27.42
CA SER A 92 4.55 10.52 28.63
C SER A 92 5.01 11.96 28.91
N LYS A 93 4.34 12.59 29.90
CA LYS A 93 4.85 13.47 30.98
C LYS A 93 3.69 14.37 31.43
N LYS A 94 3.00 13.99 32.51
CA LYS A 94 3.37 14.16 33.93
C LYS A 94 3.22 15.61 34.36
#